data_AF-A0A379W2V3-F1
#
_entry.id   AF-A0A379W2V3-F1
#
_cell.length_a   1.000
_cell.length_b   1.000
_cell.length_c   1.000
_cell.angle_alpha   90.00
_cell.angle_beta   90.00
_cell.angle_gamma   90.00
#
_symmetry.space_group_name_H-M   'P 1'
#
loop_
_entity.id
_entity.type
_entity.pdbx_description
1 polymer ?
#
loop_
_entity_poly.entity_id
_entity_poly.type
_entity_poly.pdbx_seq_one_letter_code
_entity_poly.pdbx_strand_id
1 'polypeptide(L)' 'MELLGEAAPGRSTGEAMSLMENLASQLPNGIGYDWTGMSYQERLSGNQAPALYAISLIVVFLCLAALYESWSIRSR' A
#
# COMPACT_ATOMS: atom_id res chain seq x y z
N MET A 1 12.82 4.53 -23.72
CA MET A 1 12.13 5.84 -23.70
C MET A 1 11.42 5.93 -22.37
N GLU A 2 11.71 6.95 -21.57
CA GLU A 2 11.09 7.11 -20.26
C GLU A 2 9.85 7.99 -20.40
N LEU A 3 8.77 7.61 -19.73
CA LEU A 3 7.52 8.35 -19.69
C LEU A 3 7.35 8.92 -18.28
N LEU A 4 7.20 10.23 -18.19
CA LEU A 4 6.97 10.95 -16.94
C LEU A 4 5.52 11.43 -16.90
N GLY A 5 4.90 11.34 -15.74
CA GLY A 5 3.54 11.78 -15.50
C GLY A 5 3.24 11.86 -14.02
N GLU A 6 2.21 12.62 -13.67
CA GLU A 6 1.73 12.78 -12.30
C GLU A 6 0.25 12.40 -12.21
N ALA A 7 -0.21 12.06 -11.01
CA ALA A 7 -1.62 11.82 -10.77
C ALA A 7 -2.41 13.14 -10.91
N ALA A 8 -3.61 13.06 -11.47
CA ALA A 8 -4.51 14.20 -11.52
C ALA A 8 -4.83 14.71 -10.10
N PRO A 9 -5.11 16.01 -9.91
CA PRO A 9 -5.45 16.56 -8.60
C PRO A 9 -6.58 15.77 -7.92
N GLY A 10 -6.36 15.39 -6.66
CA GLY A 10 -7.32 14.61 -5.87
C GLY A 10 -7.32 13.10 -6.14
N ARG A 11 -6.40 12.59 -6.98
CA ARG A 11 -6.18 11.14 -7.17
C ARG A 11 -4.87 10.70 -6.52
N SER A 12 -4.83 9.44 -6.11
CA SER A 12 -3.60 8.83 -5.60
C SER A 12 -2.64 8.49 -6.75
N THR A 13 -1.35 8.52 -6.44
CA THR A 13 -0.27 8.01 -7.29
C THR A 13 -0.50 6.56 -7.70
N GLY A 14 -0.97 5.71 -6.77
CA GLY A 14 -1.33 4.32 -7.03
C GLY A 14 -2.46 4.15 -8.06
N GLU A 15 -3.50 5.00 -8.03
CA GLU A 15 -4.55 5.00 -9.05
C GLU A 15 -4.01 5.40 -10.44
N ALA A 16 -3.14 6.41 -10.50
CA ALA A 16 -2.52 6.84 -11.76
C ALA A 16 -1.62 5.73 -12.33
N MET A 17 -0.84 5.05 -11.48
CA MET A 17 -0.05 3.89 -11.89
C MET A 17 -0.92 2.77 -12.44
N SER A 18 -2.01 2.42 -11.75
CA SER A 18 -2.93 1.37 -12.20
C SER A 18 -3.59 1.72 -13.54
N LEU A 19 -3.95 3.00 -13.76
CA LEU A 19 -4.47 3.45 -15.05
C LEU A 19 -3.42 3.31 -16.15
N MET A 20 -2.17 3.66 -15.88
CA MET A 20 -1.07 3.50 -16.85
C MET A 20 -0.82 2.04 -17.21
N GLU A 21 -0.92 1.11 -16.25
CA GLU A 21 -0.84 -0.34 -16.55
C GLU A 21 -1.99 -0.79 -17.46
N ASN A 22 -3.20 -0.28 -17.25
CA ASN A 22 -4.37 -0.56 -18.11
C ASN A 22 -4.27 0.06 -19.51
N LEU A 23 -3.56 1.18 -19.67
CA LEU A 23 -3.28 1.75 -20.98
C LEU A 23 -2.17 0.97 -21.69
N ALA A 24 -1.13 0.59 -20.95
CA ALA A 24 -0.02 -0.20 -21.48
C ALA A 24 -0.48 -1.59 -21.94
N SER A 25 -1.48 -2.20 -21.28
CA SER A 25 -2.04 -3.49 -21.70
C SER A 25 -2.81 -3.45 -23.02
N GLN A 26 -3.20 -2.27 -23.50
CA GLN A 26 -3.85 -2.07 -24.80
C GLN A 26 -2.85 -1.88 -25.95
N LEU A 27 -1.55 -1.82 -25.65
CA LEU A 27 -0.51 -1.69 -26.66
C LEU A 27 -0.33 -3.00 -27.45
N PRO A 28 0.13 -2.93 -28.72
CA PRO A 28 0.44 -4.10 -29.51
C PRO A 28 1.41 -5.06 -28.81
N ASN A 29 1.19 -6.36 -28.98
CA ASN A 29 2.05 -7.40 -28.44
C ASN A 29 3.52 -7.17 -28.84
N GLY A 30 4.41 -7.18 -27.84
CA GLY A 30 5.85 -6.92 -28.02
C GLY A 30 6.34 -5.62 -27.39
N ILE A 31 5.45 -4.75 -26.91
CA ILE A 31 5.80 -3.57 -26.11
C ILE A 31 5.61 -3.91 -24.63
N GLY A 32 6.71 -3.98 -23.89
CA GLY A 32 6.71 -4.09 -22.43
C GLY A 32 6.80 -2.72 -21.76
N TYR A 33 6.44 -2.66 -20.49
CA TYR A 33 6.65 -1.50 -19.63
C TYR A 33 7.30 -1.95 -18.32
N ASP A 34 8.07 -1.07 -17.71
CA ASP A 34 8.67 -1.30 -16.40
C ASP A 34 8.61 0.01 -15.59
N TRP A 35 8.51 -0.12 -14.27
CA TRP A 35 8.45 1.00 -13.36
C TRP A 35 9.86 1.29 -12.83
N THR A 36 10.32 2.53 -12.97
CA THR A 36 11.64 2.96 -12.50
C THR A 36 11.52 4.08 -11.46
N GLY A 37 12.59 4.31 -10.68
CA GLY A 37 12.69 5.45 -9.76
C GLY A 37 11.62 5.48 -8.65
N MET A 38 10.95 6.63 -8.53
CA MET A 38 9.94 6.91 -7.49
C MET A 38 8.74 5.95 -7.58
N SER A 39 8.22 5.70 -8.78
CA SER A 39 7.08 4.79 -9.00
C SER A 39 7.39 3.36 -8.55
N TYR A 40 8.65 2.92 -8.74
CA TYR A 40 9.10 1.62 -8.23
C TYR A 40 9.13 1.57 -6.70
N GLN A 41 9.67 2.62 -6.05
CA GLN A 41 9.68 2.72 -4.59
C GLN A 41 8.27 2.79 -4.00
N GLU A 42 7.36 3.48 -4.66
CA GLU A 42 5.97 3.60 -4.23
C GLU A 42 5.24 2.27 -4.31
N ARG A 43 5.49 1.48 -5.37
CA ARG A 43 5.01 0.09 -5.48
C ARG A 43 5.52 -0.79 -4.35
N LEU A 44 6.77 -0.63 -3.94
CA LEU A 44 7.37 -1.39 -2.82
C LEU A 44 6.88 -0.92 -1.44
N SER A 45 6.61 0.36 -1.29
CA SER A 45 6.28 0.98 0.00
C SER A 45 4.79 0.95 0.31
N GLY A 46 3.93 0.96 -0.72
CA GLY A 46 2.48 1.12 -0.58
C GLY A 46 1.76 0.06 0.25
N ASN A 47 2.35 -1.13 0.43
CA ASN A 47 1.70 -2.26 1.10
C ASN A 47 2.20 -2.58 2.52
N GLN A 48 3.20 -1.86 3.04
CA GLN A 48 3.81 -2.20 4.34
C GLN A 48 3.11 -1.54 5.54
N ALA A 49 2.49 -0.37 5.33
CA ALA A 49 1.87 0.39 6.42
C ALA A 49 0.75 -0.38 7.15
N PRO A 50 -0.21 -1.04 6.47
CA PRO A 50 -1.30 -1.75 7.16
C PRO A 50 -0.79 -2.90 8.05
N ALA A 51 0.23 -3.63 7.60
CA ALA A 51 0.81 -4.74 8.35
C ALA A 51 1.51 -4.25 9.64
N LEU A 52 2.24 -3.13 9.56
CA LEU A 52 2.88 -2.52 10.73
C LEU A 52 1.84 -2.04 11.76
N TYR A 53 0.75 -1.41 11.32
CA TYR A 53 -0.34 -1.02 12.21
C TYR A 53 -1.03 -2.23 12.84
N ALA A 54 -1.26 -3.31 12.08
CA ALA A 54 -1.86 -4.52 12.62
C ALA A 54 -1.01 -5.14 13.74
N ILE A 55 0.31 -5.25 13.53
CA ILE A 55 1.23 -5.77 14.55
C ILE A 55 1.27 -4.83 15.76
N SER A 56 1.34 -3.53 15.55
CA SER A 56 1.31 -2.53 16.63
C SER A 56 0.05 -2.66 17.49
N LEU A 57 -1.12 -2.78 16.87
CA LEU A 57 -2.40 -2.95 17.57
C LEU A 57 -2.45 -4.26 18.36
N ILE A 58 -1.91 -5.36 17.81
CA ILE A 58 -1.81 -6.64 18.53
C ILE A 58 -0.93 -6.48 19.76
N VAL A 59 0.24 -5.85 19.63
CA VAL A 59 1.17 -5.65 20.75
C VAL A 59 0.55 -4.75 21.83
N VAL A 60 -0.09 -3.64 21.44
CA VAL A 60 -0.79 -2.76 22.38
C VAL A 60 -1.92 -3.51 23.10
N PHE A 61 -2.71 -4.28 22.37
CA PHE A 61 -3.76 -5.12 22.95
C PHE A 61 -3.20 -6.13 23.96
N LEU A 62 -2.11 -6.82 23.63
CA LEU A 62 -1.46 -7.80 24.51
C LEU A 62 -0.89 -7.14 25.78
N CYS A 63 -0.25 -5.97 25.65
CA CYS A 63 0.25 -5.21 26.79
C CYS A 63 -0.91 -4.79 27.73
N LEU A 64 -2.03 -4.35 27.18
CA LEU A 64 -3.22 -4.00 27.96
C LEU A 64 -3.83 -5.25 28.61
N ALA A 65 -4.01 -6.35 27.87
CA ALA A 65 -4.56 -7.59 28.39
C ALA A 65 -3.71 -8.15 29.56
N ALA A 66 -2.38 -8.07 29.46
CA ALA A 66 -1.48 -8.47 30.52
C ALA A 66 -1.56 -7.54 31.75
N LEU A 67 -1.65 -6.22 31.56
CA LEU A 67 -1.78 -5.24 32.65
C LEU A 67 -3.12 -5.38 33.42
N TYR A 68 -4.20 -5.67 32.70
CA TYR A 68 -5.54 -5.80 33.29
C TYR A 68 -5.88 -7.24 33.72
N GLU A 69 -4.95 -8.19 33.59
CA GLU A 69 -5.15 -9.64 33.81
C GLU A 69 -6.38 -10.21 33.08
N SER A 70 -6.87 -9.53 32.04
CA SER A 70 -8.13 -9.87 31.39
C SER A 70 -8.05 -9.58 29.89
N TRP A 71 -8.37 -10.60 29.11
CA TRP A 71 -8.39 -10.57 27.65
C TRP A 71 -9.61 -9.82 27.08
N SER A 72 -10.48 -9.32 27.95
CA SER A 72 -11.64 -8.54 27.58
C SER A 72 -12.21 -7.88 28.82
N ILE A 73 -12.60 -6.61 28.73
CA ILE A 73 -13.47 -5.96 29.73
C ILE A 73 -14.89 -6.59 29.77
N ARG A 74 -15.11 -7.74 29.12
CA ARG A 74 -16.28 -8.60 29.26
C ARG A 74 -16.11 -9.56 30.45
N SER A 75 -16.45 -9.08 31.65
CA SER A 75 -17.23 -9.82 32.68
C SER A 75 -17.12 -9.20 34.08
N ARG A 76 -17.62 -7.97 34.25
CA ARG A 76 -18.49 -7.63 35.38
C ARG A 76 -19.25 -6.33 35.10
#